data_AF-A0A0F9KMJ1-F1
#
_entry.id   AF-A0A0F9KMJ1-F1
#
_cell.length_a   1.000
_cell.length_b   1.000
_cell.length_c   1.000
_cell.angle_alpha   90.00
_cell.angle_beta   90.00
_cell.angle_gamma   90.00
#
_symmetry.space_group_name_H-M   'P 1'
#
loop_
_entity.id
_entity.type
_entity.pdbx_description
1 polymer ?
#
loop_
_entity_poly.entity_id
_entity_poly.type
_entity_poly.pdbx_seq_one_letter_code
_entity_poly.pdbx_strand_id
1 'polypeptide(L)'
;MIEALAEYAHSAWSGWMIYMFAKCKYKRNGTLVIPKWAVDRWTRQMKIQYPDLPESEKGSDRKEAGVMIDIFNRYKDGQVDVGG
;
A
#
# COMPACT_ATOMS: atom_id res chain seq x y z
N MET A 1 -7.11 -1.48 -18.69
CA MET A 1 -6.36 -0.71 -17.68
C MET A 1 -7.04 -0.68 -16.31
N ILE A 2 -8.37 -0.46 -16.21
CA ILE A 2 -9.08 -0.46 -14.92
C ILE A 2 -8.80 -1.74 -14.12
N GLU A 3 -8.98 -2.92 -14.71
CA GLU A 3 -8.74 -4.20 -14.03
C GLU A 3 -7.29 -4.36 -13.53
N ALA A 4 -6.28 -4.01 -14.33
CA ALA A 4 -4.89 -4.12 -13.89
C ALA A 4 -4.54 -3.13 -12.75
N LEU A 5 -5.09 -1.91 -12.78
CA LEU A 5 -4.92 -0.96 -11.68
C LEU A 5 -5.69 -1.42 -10.44
N ALA A 6 -6.85 -2.04 -10.59
CA ALA A 6 -7.64 -2.60 -9.49
C ALA A 6 -6.94 -3.81 -8.85
N GLU A 7 -6.38 -4.72 -9.65
CA GLU A 7 -5.58 -5.86 -9.21
C GLU A 7 -4.37 -5.38 -8.39
N TYR A 8 -3.68 -4.36 -8.89
CA TYR A 8 -2.58 -3.76 -8.16
C TYR A 8 -3.04 -3.08 -6.87
N ALA A 9 -4.12 -2.29 -6.90
CA ALA A 9 -4.66 -1.64 -5.70
C ALA A 9 -5.05 -2.66 -4.62
N HIS A 10 -5.64 -3.79 -5.01
CA HIS A 10 -5.95 -4.88 -4.10
C HIS A 10 -4.69 -5.55 -3.54
N SER A 11 -3.68 -5.76 -4.37
CA SER A 11 -2.38 -6.32 -3.96
C SER A 11 -1.64 -5.40 -2.97
N ALA A 12 -1.62 -4.08 -3.23
CA ALA A 12 -1.05 -3.08 -2.34
C ALA A 12 -1.79 -3.05 -0.99
N TRP A 13 -3.12 -2.99 -1.01
CA TRP A 13 -3.95 -3.02 0.20
C TRP A 13 -3.72 -4.28 1.03
N SER A 14 -3.78 -5.46 0.39
CA SER A 14 -3.60 -6.74 1.09
C SER A 14 -2.19 -6.86 1.70
N GLY A 15 -1.15 -6.40 0.99
CA GLY A 15 0.21 -6.30 1.53
C GLY A 15 0.30 -5.44 2.79
N TRP A 16 -0.36 -4.27 2.80
CA TRP A 16 -0.44 -3.41 3.98
C TRP A 16 -1.21 -4.05 5.13
N MET A 17 -2.31 -4.75 4.85
CA MET A 17 -3.08 -5.48 5.87
C MET A 17 -2.24 -6.59 6.51
N ILE A 18 -1.54 -7.38 5.71
CA ILE A 18 -0.63 -8.44 6.18
C ILE A 18 0.47 -7.83 7.05
N TYR A 19 1.12 -6.76 6.57
CA TYR A 19 2.17 -6.08 7.34
C TYR A 19 1.65 -5.55 8.67
N MET A 20 0.48 -4.87 8.66
CA MET A 20 -0.15 -4.34 9.86
C MET A 20 -0.44 -5.45 10.87
N PHE A 21 -1.09 -6.53 10.43
CA PHE A 21 -1.46 -7.65 11.28
C PHE A 21 -0.25 -8.40 11.83
N ALA A 22 0.84 -8.50 11.05
CA ALA A 22 2.10 -9.07 11.51
C ALA A 22 2.77 -8.25 12.64
N LYS A 23 2.38 -6.98 12.84
CA LYS A 23 2.83 -6.17 13.99
C LYS A 23 1.90 -6.27 15.20
N CYS A 24 0.68 -6.75 15.01
CA CYS A 24 -0.30 -6.88 16.07
C CYS A 24 -0.02 -8.07 16.99
N LYS A 25 -0.55 -7.98 18.21
CA LYS A 25 -0.63 -9.14 19.13
C LYS A 25 -1.99 -9.80 18.97
N TYR A 26 -2.00 -11.07 18.60
CA TYR A 26 -3.21 -11.88 18.55
C TYR A 26 -3.76 -12.14 19.96
N LYS A 27 -5.07 -12.02 20.11
CA LYS A 27 -5.82 -12.38 21.32
C LYS A 27 -6.66 -13.62 21.04
N ARG A 28 -6.83 -14.46 22.06
CA ARG A 28 -7.56 -15.73 21.97
C ARG A 28 -9.00 -15.61 21.45
N ASN A 29 -9.60 -14.43 21.56
CA ASN A 29 -10.95 -14.12 21.08
C ASN A 29 -10.99 -13.68 19.60
N GLY A 30 -9.90 -13.86 18.84
CA GLY A 30 -9.84 -13.49 17.43
C GLY A 30 -9.54 -12.02 17.16
N THR A 31 -9.34 -11.19 18.18
CA THR A 31 -8.99 -9.79 17.99
C THR A 31 -7.48 -9.58 17.92
N LEU A 32 -7.09 -8.46 17.31
CA LEU A 32 -5.73 -8.00 17.20
C LEU A 32 -5.55 -6.75 18.05
N VAL A 33 -4.48 -6.70 18.84
CA VAL A 33 -4.06 -5.47 19.54
C VAL A 33 -2.87 -4.88 18.80
N ILE A 34 -3.09 -3.71 18.19
CA ILE A 34 -2.04 -2.93 17.54
C ILE A 34 -1.12 -2.37 18.64
N PRO A 35 0.21 -2.55 18.54
CA PRO A 35 1.13 -2.01 19.54
C PRO A 35 1.15 -0.48 19.49
N LYS A 36 1.30 0.16 20.66
CA LYS A 36 1.27 1.63 20.78
C LYS A 36 2.20 2.35 19.81
N TRP A 37 3.43 1.86 19.62
CA TRP A 37 4.37 2.48 18.68
C TRP A 37 3.84 2.55 17.25
N ALA A 38 3.06 1.55 16.83
CA ALA A 38 2.51 1.48 15.49
C ALA A 38 1.29 2.38 15.35
N VAL A 39 0.42 2.41 16.37
CA VAL A 39 -0.68 3.37 16.46
C VAL A 39 -0.15 4.80 16.37
N ASP A 40 0.85 5.15 17.17
CA ASP A 40 1.43 6.51 17.20
C ASP A 40 2.05 6.87 15.85
N ARG A 41 2.86 5.97 15.28
CA ARG A 41 3.53 6.19 13.99
C ARG A 41 2.53 6.35 12.85
N TRP A 42 1.63 5.38 12.66
CA TRP A 42 0.72 5.37 11.52
C TRP A 42 -0.34 6.46 11.63
N THR A 43 -0.81 6.77 12.85
CA THR A 43 -1.74 7.89 13.06
C THR A 43 -1.08 9.23 12.73
N ARG A 44 0.20 9.43 13.09
CA ARG A 44 0.94 10.63 12.70
C ARG A 44 1.08 10.71 11.18
N GLN A 45 1.54 9.64 10.54
CA GLN A 45 1.74 9.59 9.08
C GLN A 45 0.42 9.89 8.33
N MET A 46 -0.69 9.28 8.73
CA MET A 46 -2.02 9.49 8.14
C MET A 46 -2.50 10.95 8.22
N LYS A 47 -2.07 11.71 9.24
CA LYS A 47 -2.49 13.11 9.45
C LYS A 47 -1.60 14.13 8.72
N ILE A 48 -0.46 13.71 8.21
CA ILE A 48 0.50 14.58 7.52
C ILE A 48 0.28 14.46 6.02
N GLN A 49 0.19 15.60 5.32
CA GLN A 49 0.09 15.60 3.87
C GLN A 49 1.39 15.10 3.24
N TYR A 50 1.32 14.41 2.10
CA TYR A 50 2.51 13.82 1.47
C TYR A 50 3.72 14.78 1.30
N PRO A 51 3.56 16.05 0.88
CA PRO A 51 4.69 16.97 0.78
C PRO A 51 5.45 17.17 2.11
N ASP A 52 4.71 17.12 3.23
CA ASP A 52 5.19 17.38 4.58
C ASP A 52 5.68 16.12 5.31
N LEU A 53 5.56 14.94 4.69
CA LEU A 53 6.16 13.72 5.24
C LEU A 53 7.69 13.86 5.25
N PRO A 54 8.37 13.29 6.27
CA PRO A 54 9.82 13.11 6.20
C PRO A 54 10.21 12.30 4.95
N GLU A 55 11.33 12.64 4.31
CA GLU A 55 11.78 11.96 3.09
C GLU A 55 11.97 10.45 3.24
N SER A 56 12.37 10.01 4.44
CA SER A 56 12.51 8.60 4.80
C SER A 56 11.17 7.85 4.83
N GLU A 57 10.04 8.55 4.93
CA GLU A 57 8.70 7.98 5.00
C GLU A 57 7.97 8.00 3.65
N LYS A 58 8.35 8.88 2.72
CA LYS A 58 7.78 8.94 1.36
C LYS A 58 8.16 7.75 0.47
N GLY A 59 9.14 6.95 0.89
CA GLY A 59 9.69 5.85 0.09
C GLY A 59 8.65 4.82 -0.35
N SER A 60 7.74 4.44 0.55
CA SER A 60 6.65 3.51 0.20
C SER A 60 5.71 4.12 -0.83
N ASP A 61 5.28 5.36 -0.62
CA ASP A 61 4.32 6.02 -1.51
C ASP A 61 4.89 6.20 -2.93
N ARG A 62 6.18 6.55 -3.02
CA ARG A 62 6.89 6.64 -4.32
C ARG A 62 6.99 5.28 -5.01
N LYS A 63 7.27 4.21 -4.26
CA LYS A 63 7.29 2.86 -4.81
C LYS A 63 5.92 2.50 -5.37
N GLU A 64 4.86 2.77 -4.61
CA GLU A 64 3.52 2.42 -5.05
C GLU A 64 3.11 3.24 -6.31
N ALA A 65 3.45 4.52 -6.34
CA ALA A 65 3.22 5.38 -7.51
C ALA A 65 4.01 4.90 -8.75
N GLY A 66 5.25 4.44 -8.56
CA GLY A 66 6.08 3.87 -9.62
C GLY A 66 5.42 2.68 -10.32
N VAL A 67 4.85 1.75 -9.54
CA VAL A 67 4.14 0.59 -10.13
C VAL A 67 2.89 1.04 -10.90
N MET A 68 2.15 2.04 -10.42
CA MET A 68 1.01 2.58 -11.17
C MET A 68 1.43 3.20 -12.50
N ILE A 69 2.55 3.93 -12.52
CA ILE A 69 3.12 4.50 -13.75
C ILE A 69 3.55 3.40 -14.72
N ASP A 70 4.18 2.34 -14.22
CA ASP A 70 4.59 1.19 -15.04
C ASP A 70 3.38 0.50 -15.67
N ILE A 71 2.31 0.26 -14.90
CA ILE A 71 1.04 -0.27 -15.42
C ILE A 71 0.50 0.67 -16.49
N PHE A 72 0.42 1.97 -16.21
CA PHE A 72 -0.07 2.95 -17.16
C PHE A 72 0.71 2.93 -18.47
N ASN A 73 2.05 2.93 -18.42
CA ASN A 73 2.90 2.92 -19.60
C ASN A 73 2.71 1.65 -20.44
N ARG A 74 2.59 0.47 -19.83
CA ARG A 74 2.31 -0.79 -20.55
C ARG A 74 1.02 -0.70 -21.37
N TYR A 75 -0.03 -0.10 -20.82
CA TYR A 75 -1.29 0.12 -21.54
C TYR A 75 -1.20 1.24 -22.58
N LYS A 76 -0.47 2.33 -22.30
CA LYS A 76 -0.26 3.44 -23.24
C LYS A 76 0.49 2.98 -24.50
N ASP A 77 1.48 2.11 -24.34
CA ASP A 77 2.37 1.66 -25.41
C ASP A 77 1.85 0.40 -26.12
N GLY A 78 0.59 -0.01 -25.87
CA GLY A 78 -0.07 -1.12 -26.55
C GLY A 78 0.46 -2.51 -26.16
N GLN A 79 1.23 -2.62 -25.08
CA GLN A 79 1.80 -3.88 -24.61
C GLN A 79 0.91 -4.54 -23.54
N VAL A 80 -0.33 -4.86 -23.90
CA VAL A 80 -1.04 -5.99 -23.28
C VAL A 80 -1.89 -6.66 -24.35
N ASP A 81 -1.37 -7.79 -24.85
CA ASP A 81 -2.17 -8.86 -25.45
C ASP A 81 -3.12 -9.38 -24.36
N VAL A 82 -4.42 -9.23 -24.60
CA VAL A 82 -5.46 -9.73 -23.67
C VAL A 82 -5.57 -11.23 -23.93
N GLY A 83 -4.59 -11.98 -23.45
CA GLY A 83 -4.58 -13.43 -23.54
C GLY A 83 -5.62 -14.04 -22.59
N GLY A 84 -6.70 -14.56 -23.20
CA GLY A 84 -7.45 -15.76 -22.79
C GLY A 84 -8.26 -15.71 -21.51
#